data_AF-A0A6B2G3S2-F1
#
_entry.id   AF-A0A6B2G3S2-F1
#
_cell.length_a   1.000
_cell.length_b   1.000
_cell.length_c   1.000
_cell.angle_alpha   90.00
_cell.angle_beta   90.00
_cell.angle_gamma   90.00
#
_symmetry.space_group_name_H-M   'P 1'
#
loop_
_entity.id
_entity.type
_entity.pdbx_description
1 polymer ?
#
loop_
_entity_poly.entity_id
_entity_poly.type
_entity_poly.pdbx_seq_one_letter_code
_entity_poly.pdbx_strand_id
1 'polypeptide(L)'
;MLRIVMTRMGIAYKQGLEAEKDTYHYAPLKMLPTYLSTVPDGTEAGCFYAIDLGGTNLRFLEISVINGTLVPKSTNYTVPMERMTGEGVLLFDFIAQCIYHGFKNAQILGKPLDFLGFTFSFPVHQTAIDSGLLIRWTKGFNASGVEGQDVVKLLRDACERKGLEIKSYILINDTTGTLLNGAFEKKSCKVGVINGTGTNACYLEETIHVKSWTGPASVRR
;
A
#
# COMPACT_ATOMS: atom_id res chain seq x y z
N MET A 1 11.82 -14.85 -29.48
CA MET A 1 10.53 -14.43 -28.87
C MET A 1 10.74 -13.68 -27.55
N LEU A 2 11.31 -14.28 -26.49
CA LEU A 2 11.51 -13.60 -25.19
C LEU A 2 12.30 -12.28 -25.26
N ARG A 3 13.39 -12.22 -26.06
CA ARG A 3 14.16 -10.99 -26.25
C ARG A 3 13.31 -9.83 -26.79
N ILE A 4 12.38 -10.12 -27.70
CA ILE A 4 11.47 -9.11 -28.28
C ILE A 4 10.52 -8.58 -27.20
N VAL A 5 10.00 -9.47 -26.34
CA VAL A 5 9.15 -9.08 -25.22
C VAL A 5 9.93 -8.20 -24.24
N MET A 6 11.16 -8.59 -23.87
CA MET A 6 12.03 -7.78 -23.01
C MET A 6 12.29 -6.39 -23.58
N THR A 7 12.60 -6.28 -24.88
CA THR A 7 12.79 -4.99 -25.54
C THR A 7 11.54 -4.13 -25.49
N ARG A 8 10.36 -4.71 -25.78
CA ARG A 8 9.09 -3.98 -25.72
C ARG A 8 8.73 -3.55 -24.30
N MET A 9 8.99 -4.39 -23.30
CA MET A 9 8.85 -4.01 -21.89
C MET A 9 9.78 -2.86 -21.54
N GLY A 10 11.05 -2.90 -21.94
CA GLY A 10 11.98 -1.80 -21.71
C GLY A 10 11.50 -0.46 -22.28
N ILE A 11 10.92 -0.48 -23.49
CA ILE A 11 10.29 0.71 -24.09
C ILE A 11 9.10 1.18 -23.25
N ALA A 12 8.22 0.26 -22.83
CA ALA A 12 7.05 0.59 -22.02
C ALA A 12 7.42 1.15 -20.63
N TYR A 13 8.48 0.64 -19.99
CA TYR A 13 9.04 1.16 -18.75
C TYR A 13 9.47 2.62 -18.93
N LYS A 14 10.28 2.88 -19.95
CA LYS A 14 10.76 4.23 -20.27
C LYS A 14 9.60 5.19 -20.52
N GLN A 15 8.62 4.78 -21.32
CA GLN A 15 7.42 5.59 -21.59
C GLN A 15 6.64 5.92 -20.32
N GLY A 16 6.50 4.96 -19.40
CA GLY A 16 5.81 5.20 -18.13
C GLY A 16 6.57 6.13 -17.19
N LEU A 17 7.89 6.00 -17.11
CA LEU A 17 8.75 6.87 -16.29
C LEU A 17 8.82 8.31 -16.81
N GLU A 18 8.78 8.48 -18.13
CA GLU A 18 8.79 9.78 -18.81
C GLU A 18 7.39 10.41 -18.88
N ALA A 19 6.33 9.69 -18.48
CA ALA A 19 4.98 10.22 -18.47
C ALA A 19 4.83 11.33 -17.42
N GLU A 20 4.03 12.34 -17.73
CA GLU A 20 3.71 13.40 -16.80
C GLU A 20 2.60 12.95 -15.84
N LYS A 21 2.46 13.67 -14.72
CA LYS A 21 1.51 13.35 -13.66
C LYS A 21 0.07 13.20 -14.17
N ASP A 22 -0.31 13.95 -15.21
CA ASP A 22 -1.66 13.94 -15.77
C ASP A 22 -1.79 13.08 -17.03
N THR A 23 -0.70 12.46 -17.52
CA THR A 23 -0.70 11.69 -18.78
C THR A 23 -0.27 10.23 -18.62
N TYR A 24 0.08 9.79 -17.40
CA TYR A 24 0.49 8.40 -17.10
C TYR A 24 -0.50 7.32 -17.56
N HIS A 25 -1.79 7.66 -17.70
CA HIS A 25 -2.83 6.73 -18.12
C HIS A 25 -2.75 6.36 -19.61
N TYR A 26 -1.99 7.10 -20.43
CA TYR A 26 -1.70 6.75 -21.82
C TYR A 26 -0.49 5.80 -21.97
N ALA A 27 0.32 5.64 -20.92
CA ALA A 27 1.46 4.74 -20.95
C ALA A 27 1.00 3.28 -20.79
N PRO A 28 1.58 2.32 -21.53
CA PRO A 28 1.27 0.89 -21.37
C PRO A 28 1.57 0.37 -19.96
N LEU A 29 2.59 0.94 -19.31
CA LEU A 29 2.92 0.74 -17.91
C LEU A 29 2.83 2.08 -17.19
N LYS A 30 2.05 2.15 -16.12
CA LYS A 30 1.76 3.41 -15.41
C LYS A 30 2.92 3.96 -14.61
N MET A 31 3.84 3.10 -14.17
CA MET A 31 5.06 3.45 -13.41
C MET A 31 4.81 4.41 -12.24
N LEU A 32 3.76 4.13 -11.45
CA LEU A 32 3.31 5.03 -10.39
C LEU A 32 4.32 5.07 -9.23
N PRO A 33 4.73 6.27 -8.78
CA PRO A 33 5.59 6.40 -7.62
C PRO A 33 4.91 5.93 -6.33
N THR A 34 5.66 5.23 -5.47
CA THR A 34 5.19 4.73 -4.16
C THR A 34 5.41 5.72 -3.03
N TYR A 35 6.15 6.82 -3.27
CA TYR A 35 6.57 7.81 -2.28
C TYR A 35 7.39 7.26 -1.11
N LEU A 36 7.90 6.02 -1.24
CA LEU A 36 8.90 5.45 -0.36
C LEU A 36 10.29 5.64 -0.97
N SER A 37 11.14 6.41 -0.30
CA SER A 37 12.50 6.69 -0.75
C SER A 37 13.55 5.73 -0.16
N THR A 38 13.16 4.86 0.77
CA THR A 38 14.05 3.95 1.48
C THR A 38 13.44 2.57 1.59
N VAL A 39 14.30 1.55 1.60
CA VAL A 39 13.96 0.18 1.96
C VAL A 39 14.55 -0.14 3.33
N PRO A 40 14.11 -1.24 3.99
CA PRO A 40 14.68 -1.62 5.26
C PRO A 40 16.21 -1.78 5.20
N ASP A 41 16.93 -1.28 6.20
CA ASP A 41 18.39 -1.30 6.27
C ASP A 41 18.93 -2.20 7.38
N GLY A 42 18.04 -2.81 8.18
CA GLY A 42 18.36 -3.71 9.28
C GLY A 42 18.51 -2.99 10.63
N THR A 43 18.32 -1.67 10.68
CA THR A 43 18.29 -0.90 11.94
C THR A 43 16.88 -0.82 12.54
N GLU A 44 15.87 -1.37 11.85
CA GLU A 44 14.50 -1.37 12.33
C GLU A 44 14.37 -2.12 13.65
N ALA A 45 13.63 -1.54 14.59
CA ALA A 45 13.31 -2.14 15.87
C ALA A 45 11.95 -1.61 16.36
N GLY A 46 11.23 -2.42 17.12
CA GLY A 46 9.96 -2.02 17.74
C GLY A 46 8.76 -2.82 17.24
N CYS A 47 7.56 -2.33 17.58
CA CYS A 47 6.28 -2.93 17.23
C CYS A 47 5.48 -1.99 16.33
N PHE A 48 5.01 -2.50 15.21
CA PHE A 48 4.30 -1.77 14.17
C PHE A 48 2.96 -2.42 13.89
N TYR A 49 1.98 -1.61 13.47
CA TYR A 49 0.64 -2.09 13.16
C TYR A 49 0.27 -1.76 11.72
N ALA A 50 -0.43 -2.69 11.07
CA ALA A 50 -0.93 -2.47 9.73
C ALA A 50 -2.32 -3.09 9.52
N ILE A 51 -3.06 -2.53 8.57
CA ILE A 51 -4.30 -3.09 8.04
C ILE A 51 -4.09 -3.36 6.55
N ASP A 52 -4.37 -4.59 6.13
CA ASP A 52 -4.17 -5.03 4.76
C ASP A 52 -5.48 -5.47 4.14
N LEU A 53 -5.97 -4.66 3.19
CA LEU A 53 -7.11 -4.95 2.36
C LEU A 53 -6.63 -5.47 1.00
N GLY A 54 -6.73 -6.78 0.83
CA GLY A 54 -6.32 -7.48 -0.37
C GLY A 54 -7.45 -7.67 -1.38
N GLY A 55 -8.29 -8.66 -1.10
CA GLY A 55 -9.49 -9.03 -1.86
C GLY A 55 -10.63 -9.21 -0.87
N THR A 56 -11.22 -10.40 -0.80
CA THR A 56 -12.23 -10.73 0.22
C THR A 56 -11.64 -10.87 1.63
N ASN A 57 -10.32 -10.90 1.77
CA ASN A 57 -9.62 -11.00 3.05
C ASN A 57 -9.08 -9.63 3.49
N LEU A 58 -9.37 -9.29 4.73
CA LEU A 58 -8.83 -8.14 5.46
C LEU A 58 -7.99 -8.66 6.62
N ARG A 59 -6.79 -8.10 6.83
CA ARG A 59 -5.86 -8.58 7.86
C ARG A 59 -5.40 -7.42 8.73
N PHE A 60 -5.61 -7.53 10.03
CA PHE A 60 -4.92 -6.68 11.00
C PHE A 60 -3.59 -7.35 11.37
N LEU A 61 -2.50 -6.60 11.31
CA LEU A 61 -1.14 -7.07 11.53
C LEU A 61 -0.50 -6.35 12.71
N GLU A 62 0.11 -7.11 13.60
CA GLU A 62 1.07 -6.66 14.61
C GLU A 62 2.44 -7.23 14.21
N ILE A 63 3.40 -6.36 13.93
CA ILE A 63 4.71 -6.74 13.41
C ILE A 63 5.77 -6.24 14.39
N SER A 64 6.41 -7.16 15.09
CA SER A 64 7.55 -6.84 15.95
C SER A 64 8.87 -7.12 15.22
N VAL A 65 9.86 -6.24 15.35
CA VAL A 65 11.24 -6.49 14.94
C VAL A 65 12.09 -6.70 16.19
N ILE A 66 12.53 -7.94 16.41
CA ILE A 66 13.28 -8.36 17.61
C ILE A 66 14.62 -8.92 17.15
N ASN A 67 15.73 -8.29 17.55
CA ASN A 67 17.08 -8.69 17.16
C ASN A 67 17.24 -8.88 15.65
N GLY A 68 16.68 -7.96 14.85
CA GLY A 68 16.71 -8.02 13.38
C GLY A 68 15.79 -9.08 12.76
N THR A 69 14.94 -9.75 13.55
CA THR A 69 13.98 -10.75 13.06
C THR A 69 12.55 -10.19 13.09
N LEU A 70 11.83 -10.34 11.98
CA LEU A 70 10.40 -10.03 11.90
C LEU A 70 9.57 -11.11 12.60
N VAL A 71 8.69 -10.68 13.50
CA VAL A 71 7.74 -11.54 14.22
C VAL A 71 6.33 -11.01 13.96
N PRO A 72 5.68 -11.44 12.87
CA PRO A 72 4.33 -11.01 12.53
C PRO A 72 3.27 -11.83 13.28
N LYS A 73 2.23 -11.16 13.76
CA LYS A 73 0.96 -11.75 14.20
C LYS A 73 -0.17 -11.14 13.38
N SER A 74 -1.15 -11.95 12.99
CA SER A 74 -2.26 -11.49 12.17
C SER A 74 -3.60 -11.92 12.73
N THR A 75 -4.60 -11.05 12.62
CA THR A 75 -6.02 -11.39 12.79
C THR A 75 -6.70 -11.20 11.45
N ASN A 76 -7.29 -12.27 10.93
CA ASN A 76 -7.95 -12.29 9.63
C ASN A 76 -9.45 -12.04 9.77
N TYR A 77 -10.00 -11.27 8.85
CA TYR A 77 -11.41 -10.97 8.72
C TYR A 77 -11.83 -11.23 7.27
N THR A 78 -13.03 -11.76 7.08
CA THR A 78 -13.66 -11.82 5.76
C THR A 78 -14.50 -10.57 5.57
N VAL A 79 -14.27 -9.84 4.48
CA VAL A 79 -15.08 -8.68 4.11
C VAL A 79 -16.43 -9.19 3.60
N PRO A 80 -17.56 -8.84 4.23
CA PRO A 80 -18.88 -9.26 3.76
C PRO A 80 -19.16 -8.69 2.37
N MET A 81 -19.86 -9.47 1.51
CA MET A 81 -20.18 -9.04 0.14
C MET A 81 -20.94 -7.71 0.12
N GLU A 82 -21.87 -7.50 1.06
CA GLU A 82 -22.60 -6.24 1.23
C GLU A 82 -21.69 -5.02 1.45
N ARG A 83 -20.51 -5.21 2.05
CA ARG A 83 -19.51 -4.14 2.23
C ARG A 83 -18.66 -3.95 0.98
N MET A 84 -18.43 -5.03 0.22
CA MET A 84 -17.67 -4.96 -1.04
C MET A 84 -18.43 -4.20 -2.14
N THR A 85 -19.76 -4.28 -2.16
CA THR A 85 -20.62 -3.71 -3.21
C THR A 85 -21.58 -2.63 -2.74
N GLY A 86 -21.61 -2.33 -1.44
CA GLY A 86 -22.46 -1.31 -0.84
C GLY A 86 -21.84 0.10 -0.87
N GLU A 87 -22.13 0.91 0.14
CA GLU A 87 -21.56 2.26 0.25
C GLU A 87 -20.12 2.24 0.77
N GLY A 88 -19.26 3.09 0.21
CA GLY A 88 -17.87 3.22 0.61
C GLY A 88 -17.69 3.52 2.11
N VAL A 89 -18.48 4.44 2.66
CA VAL A 89 -18.46 4.79 4.09
C VAL A 89 -18.61 3.54 4.96
N LEU A 90 -19.55 2.66 4.59
CA LEU A 90 -19.83 1.41 5.31
C LEU A 90 -18.69 0.39 5.21
N LEU A 91 -17.95 0.36 4.09
CA LEU A 91 -16.74 -0.45 3.96
C LEU A 91 -15.62 0.06 4.87
N PHE A 92 -15.35 1.37 4.87
CA PHE A 92 -14.29 1.94 5.70
C PHE A 92 -14.64 1.90 7.19
N ASP A 93 -15.91 2.02 7.57
CA ASP A 93 -16.36 1.80 8.95
C ASP A 93 -16.14 0.35 9.39
N PHE A 94 -16.37 -0.63 8.51
CA PHE A 94 -16.03 -2.04 8.77
C PHE A 94 -14.52 -2.23 8.97
N ILE A 95 -13.68 -1.59 8.14
CA ILE A 95 -12.22 -1.64 8.29
C ILE A 95 -11.80 -1.03 9.64
N ALA A 96 -12.34 0.13 10.01
CA ALA A 96 -12.09 0.78 11.30
C ALA A 96 -12.54 -0.10 12.49
N GLN A 97 -13.65 -0.83 12.36
CA GLN A 97 -14.09 -1.81 13.35
C GLN A 97 -13.07 -2.95 13.53
N CYS A 98 -12.50 -3.45 12.44
CA CYS A 98 -11.44 -4.47 12.49
C CYS A 98 -10.16 -3.93 13.15
N ILE A 99 -9.76 -2.69 12.86
CA ILE A 99 -8.63 -2.02 13.53
C ILE A 99 -8.90 -1.88 15.03
N TYR A 100 -10.09 -1.44 15.41
CA TYR A 100 -10.50 -1.33 16.82
C TYR A 100 -10.36 -2.67 17.57
N HIS A 101 -10.83 -3.76 16.97
CA HIS A 101 -10.66 -5.10 17.54
C HIS A 101 -9.18 -5.50 17.62
N GLY A 102 -8.39 -5.20 16.59
CA GLY A 102 -6.94 -5.40 16.59
C GLY A 102 -6.25 -4.67 17.74
N PHE A 103 -6.56 -3.39 17.93
CA PHE A 103 -6.01 -2.57 19.02
C PHE A 103 -6.41 -3.09 20.40
N LYS A 104 -7.65 -3.56 20.55
CA LYS A 104 -8.12 -4.19 21.79
C LYS A 104 -7.30 -5.46 22.09
N ASN A 105 -7.12 -6.33 21.10
CA ASN A 105 -6.38 -7.58 21.25
C ASN A 105 -4.89 -7.35 21.54
N ALA A 106 -4.30 -6.32 20.91
CA ALA A 106 -2.92 -5.90 21.14
C ALA A 106 -2.74 -5.05 22.41
N GLN A 107 -3.79 -4.81 23.20
CA GLN A 107 -3.74 -4.01 24.45
C GLN A 107 -3.21 -2.58 24.27
N ILE A 108 -3.51 -1.99 23.11
CA ILE A 108 -3.17 -0.59 22.77
C ILE A 108 -4.40 0.30 22.57
N LEU A 109 -5.60 -0.24 22.73
CA LEU A 109 -6.84 0.55 22.65
C LEU A 109 -6.82 1.70 23.67
N GLY A 110 -7.19 2.90 23.22
CA GLY A 110 -7.16 4.12 24.03
C GLY A 110 -5.78 4.75 24.17
N LYS A 111 -4.75 4.23 23.49
CA LYS A 111 -3.44 4.87 23.37
C LYS A 111 -3.29 5.48 21.98
N PRO A 112 -2.68 6.67 21.84
CA PRO A 112 -2.38 7.23 20.53
C PRO A 112 -1.34 6.35 19.82
N LEU A 113 -1.60 6.06 18.55
CA LEU A 113 -0.66 5.37 17.67
C LEU A 113 -0.01 6.38 16.72
N ASP A 114 1.32 6.35 16.61
CA ASP A 114 2.05 7.27 15.73
C ASP A 114 1.81 6.96 14.25
N PHE A 115 1.88 5.68 13.86
CA PHE A 115 1.78 5.25 12.47
C PHE A 115 0.96 3.97 12.32
N LEU A 116 0.04 3.96 11.35
CA LEU A 116 -0.62 2.75 10.86
C LEU A 116 -0.25 2.50 9.38
N GLY A 117 0.29 1.33 9.07
CA GLY A 117 0.44 0.89 7.69
C GLY A 117 -0.93 0.53 7.08
N PHE A 118 -1.25 1.07 5.91
CA PHE A 118 -2.45 0.74 5.17
C PHE A 118 -2.08 0.12 3.83
N THR A 119 -2.06 -1.21 3.79
CA THR A 119 -1.89 -1.94 2.53
C THR A 119 -3.23 -1.99 1.81
N PHE A 120 -3.34 -1.27 0.69
CA PHE A 120 -4.56 -1.19 -0.09
C PHE A 120 -4.30 -1.71 -1.51
N SER A 121 -4.66 -2.97 -1.73
CA SER A 121 -4.24 -3.74 -2.90
C SER A 121 -5.13 -3.52 -4.13
N PHE A 122 -5.43 -2.26 -4.43
CA PHE A 122 -6.21 -1.85 -5.60
C PHE A 122 -5.41 -0.84 -6.42
N PRO A 123 -5.77 -0.62 -7.70
CA PRO A 123 -5.16 0.43 -8.50
C PRO A 123 -5.38 1.82 -7.87
N VAL A 124 -4.34 2.39 -7.29
CA VAL A 124 -4.35 3.72 -6.67
C VAL A 124 -3.36 4.63 -7.39
N HIS A 125 -3.79 5.86 -7.69
CA HIS A 125 -2.88 6.93 -8.05
C HIS A 125 -2.40 7.58 -6.76
N GLN A 126 -1.26 7.10 -6.26
CA GLN A 126 -0.66 7.62 -5.04
C GLN A 126 -0.10 9.03 -5.30
N THR A 127 -0.41 9.96 -4.40
CA THR A 127 -0.04 11.38 -4.51
C THR A 127 0.91 11.83 -3.41
N ALA A 128 0.97 11.06 -2.31
CA ALA A 128 1.94 11.17 -1.24
C ALA A 128 2.09 9.81 -0.53
N ILE A 129 2.99 9.71 0.44
CA ILE A 129 3.13 8.49 1.26
C ILE A 129 1.85 8.16 2.05
N ASP A 130 1.04 9.17 2.36
CA ASP A 130 -0.17 9.13 3.17
C ASP A 130 -1.42 9.59 2.39
N SER A 131 -1.40 9.54 1.06
CA SER A 131 -2.53 9.97 0.23
C SER A 131 -2.54 9.25 -1.12
N GLY A 132 -3.72 8.82 -1.57
CA GLY A 132 -3.85 8.22 -2.90
C GLY A 132 -5.30 8.03 -3.34
N LEU A 133 -5.55 8.35 -4.61
CA LEU A 133 -6.87 8.27 -5.22
C LEU A 133 -7.13 6.89 -5.80
N LEU A 134 -8.22 6.23 -5.38
CA LEU A 134 -8.64 4.98 -6.02
C LEU A 134 -8.94 5.24 -7.51
N ILE A 135 -8.27 4.54 -8.42
CA ILE A 135 -8.51 4.69 -9.86
C ILE A 135 -9.77 3.94 -10.27
N ARG A 136 -9.88 2.68 -9.83
CA ARG A 136 -11.04 1.81 -10.07
C ARG A 136 -11.00 0.60 -9.14
N TRP A 137 -12.17 0.08 -8.80
CA TRP A 137 -12.29 -1.19 -8.12
C TRP A 137 -11.88 -2.37 -9.01
N THR A 138 -11.44 -3.44 -8.35
CA THR A 138 -11.12 -4.73 -8.96
C THR A 138 -11.53 -5.84 -7.99
N LYS A 139 -11.27 -7.11 -8.31
CA LYS A 139 -11.43 -8.25 -7.37
C LYS A 139 -12.87 -8.38 -6.81
N GLY A 140 -13.88 -7.97 -7.58
CA GLY A 140 -15.30 -8.04 -7.20
C GLY A 140 -15.77 -6.92 -6.26
N PHE A 141 -14.93 -5.95 -5.92
CA PHE A 141 -15.37 -4.73 -5.22
C PHE A 141 -16.10 -3.80 -6.19
N ASN A 142 -17.07 -3.07 -5.65
CA ASN A 142 -17.78 -2.00 -6.32
C ASN A 142 -18.42 -1.03 -5.30
N ALA A 143 -17.70 -0.70 -4.22
CA ALA A 143 -18.24 0.15 -3.17
C ALA A 143 -18.39 1.59 -3.67
N SER A 144 -19.59 2.15 -3.57
CA SER A 144 -19.93 3.45 -4.15
C SER A 144 -19.26 4.62 -3.40
N GLY A 145 -18.94 5.69 -4.11
CA GLY A 145 -18.32 6.89 -3.52
C GLY A 145 -16.86 6.73 -3.09
N VAL A 146 -16.13 5.71 -3.59
CA VAL A 146 -14.69 5.53 -3.31
C VAL A 146 -13.80 5.79 -4.53
N GLU A 147 -14.23 5.43 -5.73
CA GLU A 147 -13.45 5.72 -6.95
C GLU A 147 -13.26 7.23 -7.12
N GLY A 148 -12.03 7.65 -7.42
CA GLY A 148 -11.62 9.05 -7.47
C GLY A 148 -11.40 9.72 -6.10
N GLN A 149 -11.66 9.03 -4.99
CA GLN A 149 -11.47 9.57 -3.64
C GLN A 149 -10.16 9.11 -3.01
N ASP A 150 -9.66 9.91 -2.06
CA ASP A 150 -8.48 9.58 -1.26
C ASP A 150 -8.82 8.50 -0.23
N VAL A 151 -8.29 7.30 -0.43
CA VAL A 151 -8.57 6.14 0.42
C VAL A 151 -7.97 6.27 1.82
N VAL A 152 -6.90 7.04 1.98
CA VAL A 152 -6.30 7.28 3.30
C VAL A 152 -7.19 8.21 4.11
N LYS A 153 -7.74 9.25 3.47
CA LYS A 153 -8.73 10.13 4.09
C LYS A 153 -9.96 9.35 4.53
N LEU A 154 -10.51 8.50 3.65
CA LEU A 154 -11.69 7.68 3.98
C LEU A 154 -11.44 6.75 5.19
N LEU A 155 -10.25 6.16 5.27
CA LEU A 155 -9.84 5.35 6.43
C LEU A 155 -9.67 6.20 7.69
N ARG A 156 -9.02 7.36 7.58
CA ARG A 156 -8.84 8.30 8.70
C ARG A 156 -10.18 8.72 9.28
N ASP A 157 -11.10 9.18 8.43
CA ASP A 157 -12.43 9.63 8.86
C ASP A 157 -13.20 8.49 9.55
N ALA A 158 -13.07 7.25 9.08
CA ALA A 158 -13.70 6.07 9.70
C ALA A 158 -13.09 5.73 11.06
N CYS A 159 -11.76 5.79 11.19
CA CYS A 159 -11.06 5.59 12.46
C CYS A 159 -11.42 6.67 13.48
N GLU A 160 -11.53 7.93 13.06
CA GLU A 160 -11.96 9.05 13.91
C GLU A 160 -13.40 8.85 14.40
N ARG A 161 -14.34 8.50 13.51
CA ARG A 161 -15.71 8.11 13.91
C ARG A 161 -15.74 6.94 14.90
N LYS A 162 -14.77 6.03 14.81
CA LYS A 162 -14.62 4.88 15.72
C LYS A 162 -13.94 5.25 17.05
N GLY A 163 -13.41 6.45 17.19
CA GLY A 163 -12.68 6.91 18.38
C GLY A 163 -11.26 6.36 18.47
N LEU A 164 -10.61 6.08 17.33
CA LEU A 164 -9.22 5.62 17.28
C LEU A 164 -8.27 6.81 17.06
N GLU A 165 -7.30 6.97 17.94
CA GLU A 165 -6.27 8.01 17.83
C GLU A 165 -5.05 7.50 17.04
N ILE A 166 -4.99 7.84 15.76
CA ILE A 166 -3.88 7.48 14.86
C ILE A 166 -3.36 8.76 14.20
N LYS A 167 -2.08 9.10 14.42
CA LYS A 167 -1.51 10.36 13.94
C LYS A 167 -1.29 10.34 12.42
N SER A 168 -0.64 9.29 11.93
CA SER A 168 -0.22 9.16 10.54
C SER A 168 -0.58 7.80 9.95
N TYR A 169 -0.88 7.79 8.66
CA TYR A 169 -1.22 6.60 7.88
C TYR A 169 -0.25 6.47 6.73
N ILE A 170 0.24 5.27 6.45
CA ILE A 170 1.22 5.02 5.39
C ILE A 170 0.56 4.12 4.35
N LEU A 171 0.24 4.67 3.19
CA LEU A 171 -0.39 3.93 2.10
C LEU A 171 0.66 3.10 1.36
N ILE A 172 0.39 1.81 1.23
CA ILE A 172 1.29 0.84 0.59
C ILE A 172 0.49 -0.04 -0.37
N ASN A 173 1.04 -0.33 -1.54
CA ASN A 173 0.51 -1.39 -2.42
C ASN A 173 1.11 -2.76 -2.05
N ASP A 174 0.37 -3.85 -2.25
CA ASP A 174 0.85 -5.22 -2.00
C ASP A 174 2.19 -5.57 -2.65
N THR A 175 2.44 -5.14 -3.89
CA THR A 175 3.75 -5.35 -4.54
C THR A 175 4.87 -4.55 -3.88
N THR A 176 4.58 -3.35 -3.39
CA THR A 176 5.53 -2.53 -2.63
C THR A 176 5.85 -3.19 -1.30
N GLY A 177 4.84 -3.67 -0.56
CA GLY A 177 5.05 -4.46 0.66
C GLY A 177 5.87 -5.73 0.40
N THR A 178 5.64 -6.40 -0.73
CA THR A 178 6.42 -7.58 -1.17
C THR A 178 7.90 -7.23 -1.37
N LEU A 179 8.19 -6.10 -2.03
CA LEU A 179 9.55 -5.60 -2.20
C LEU A 179 10.20 -5.29 -0.84
N LEU A 180 9.50 -4.58 0.05
CA LEU A 180 10.04 -4.21 1.37
C LEU A 180 10.35 -5.45 2.22
N ASN A 181 9.47 -6.46 2.22
CA ASN A 181 9.73 -7.72 2.93
C ASN A 181 10.95 -8.44 2.35
N GLY A 182 11.05 -8.52 1.01
CA GLY A 182 12.22 -9.11 0.36
C GLY A 182 13.51 -8.35 0.66
N ALA A 183 13.46 -7.02 0.74
CA ALA A 183 14.59 -6.17 1.08
C ALA A 183 15.02 -6.30 2.55
N PHE A 184 14.06 -6.53 3.45
CA PHE A 184 14.32 -6.85 4.86
C PHE A 184 15.11 -8.15 5.00
N GLU A 185 14.69 -9.21 4.29
CA GLU A 185 15.40 -10.50 4.32
C GLU A 185 16.74 -10.47 3.58
N LYS A 186 16.80 -9.78 2.44
CA LYS A 186 17.97 -9.68 1.57
C LYS A 186 18.12 -8.26 1.05
N LYS A 187 19.14 -7.54 1.52
CA LYS A 187 19.47 -6.17 1.09
C LYS A 187 19.66 -6.00 -0.43
N SER A 188 19.94 -7.08 -1.15
CA SER A 188 20.05 -7.10 -2.61
C SER A 188 18.71 -7.20 -3.34
N CYS A 189 17.58 -7.36 -2.65
CA CYS A 189 16.25 -7.36 -3.27
C CYS A 189 15.92 -5.96 -3.80
N LYS A 190 15.61 -5.88 -5.10
CA LYS A 190 15.29 -4.63 -5.81
C LYS A 190 13.96 -4.68 -6.55
N VAL A 191 13.30 -5.85 -6.58
CA VAL A 191 12.04 -6.09 -7.30
C VAL A 191 11.13 -6.97 -6.45
N GLY A 192 9.87 -6.54 -6.28
CA GLY A 192 8.77 -7.34 -5.75
C GLY A 192 7.76 -7.62 -6.86
N VAL A 193 7.31 -8.87 -6.99
CA VAL A 193 6.36 -9.28 -8.02
C VAL A 193 5.21 -10.05 -7.37
N ILE A 194 3.98 -9.65 -7.69
CA ILE A 194 2.77 -10.42 -7.41
C ILE A 194 2.39 -11.13 -8.70
N ASN A 195 2.25 -12.45 -8.63
CA ASN A 195 1.77 -13.29 -9.72
C ASN A 195 0.71 -14.27 -9.18
N GLY A 196 -0.55 -13.83 -9.20
CA GLY A 196 -1.70 -14.59 -8.69
C GLY A 196 -2.96 -14.28 -9.50
N THR A 197 -4.09 -14.04 -8.83
CA THR A 197 -5.35 -13.63 -9.51
C THR A 197 -5.17 -12.37 -10.37
N GLY A 198 -4.24 -11.50 -9.99
CA GLY A 198 -3.69 -10.46 -10.84
C GLY A 198 -2.17 -10.53 -10.87
N THR A 199 -1.57 -9.74 -11.75
CA THR A 199 -0.12 -9.54 -11.79
C THR A 199 0.22 -8.07 -11.62
N ASN A 200 1.24 -7.79 -10.80
CA ASN A 200 1.77 -6.46 -10.60
C ASN A 200 3.25 -6.56 -10.18
N ALA A 201 4.03 -5.51 -10.37
CA ALA A 201 5.43 -5.45 -9.98
C ALA A 201 5.80 -4.08 -9.41
N CYS A 202 6.71 -4.08 -8.45
CA CYS A 202 7.32 -2.90 -7.86
C CYS A 202 8.84 -3.08 -7.89
N TYR A 203 9.60 -2.01 -8.14
CA TYR A 203 11.05 -2.03 -8.13
C TYR A 203 11.61 -0.70 -7.62
N LEU A 204 12.91 -0.69 -7.29
CA LEU A 204 13.62 0.54 -6.94
C LEU A 204 14.15 1.24 -8.19
N GLU A 205 13.85 2.52 -8.33
CA GLU A 205 14.29 3.40 -9.41
C GLU A 205 14.96 4.66 -8.84
N GLU A 206 15.89 5.23 -9.59
CA GLU A 206 16.45 6.54 -9.25
C GLU A 206 15.43 7.64 -9.57
N THR A 207 15.16 8.51 -8.59
CA THR A 207 14.15 9.58 -8.71
C THR A 207 14.40 10.50 -9.91
N ILE A 208 15.65 10.66 -10.35
CA ILE A 208 16.03 11.44 -11.54
C ILE A 208 15.44 10.90 -12.85
N HIS A 209 15.06 9.62 -12.89
CA HIS A 209 14.45 8.99 -14.07
C HIS A 209 12.93 9.08 -14.05
N VAL A 210 12.32 9.50 -12.94
CA VAL A 210 10.87 9.52 -12.76
C VAL A 210 10.35 10.94 -12.98
N LYS A 211 9.89 11.26 -14.19
CA LYS A 211 9.46 12.63 -14.54
C LYS A 211 8.27 13.11 -13.69
N SER A 212 7.39 12.20 -13.27
CA SER A 212 6.24 12.50 -12.43
C SER A 212 6.56 12.61 -10.94
N TRP A 213 7.83 12.44 -10.52
CA TRP A 213 8.21 12.47 -9.10
C TRP A 213 8.12 13.88 -8.53
N THR A 214 7.32 14.05 -7.47
CA THR A 214 7.17 15.31 -6.73
C THR A 214 7.53 15.17 -5.25
N GLY A 215 8.08 14.02 -4.85
CA GLY A 215 8.51 13.78 -3.47
C GLY A 215 9.89 14.36 -3.16
N PRO A 216 10.37 14.23 -1.91
CA PRO A 216 11.72 14.63 -1.53
C PRO A 216 12.77 13.89 -2.38
N ALA A 217 13.88 14.55 -2.71
CA ALA A 217 14.97 13.91 -3.45
C ALA A 217 15.49 12.68 -2.69
N SER A 218 15.70 11.56 -3.39
CA SER A 218 16.23 10.35 -2.79
C SER A 218 17.58 10.63 -2.11
N VAL A 219 17.69 10.33 -0.82
CA VAL A 219 19.00 10.31 -0.15
C VAL A 219 19.76 9.11 -0.70
N ARG A 220 20.81 9.37 -1.50
CA ARG A 220 21.75 8.31 -1.91
C ARG A 220 22.30 7.65 -0.64
N ARG A 221 22.06 6.36 -0.48
CA ARG A 221 22.84 5.50 0.41
C ARG A 221 23.48 4.41 -0.43
#